data_AF-A0A485JEI3-F1
#
_entry.id   AF-A0A485JEI3-F1
#
_cell.length_a   1.000
_cell.length_b   1.000
_cell.length_c   1.000
_cell.angle_alpha   90.00
_cell.angle_beta   90.00
_cell.angle_gamma   90.00
#
_symmetry.space_group_name_H-M   'P 1'
#
loop_
_entity.id
_entity.type
_entity.pdbx_description
1 polymer ?
#
loop_
_entity_poly.entity_id
_entity_poly.type
_entity_poly.pdbx_seq_one_letter_code
_entity_poly.pdbx_strand_id
1 'polypeptide(L)'
;MNLLEKQPADLSALRFFLCGGTTIPKKVARECQQHGIKLLSVYGSTESSPHAVVNLDDPLSRFMHTDGYAAAGVEIKVVDDARKTLPPGYEGEEASRGPMCLWGILMNLN
;
A
#
# COMPACT_ATOMS: atom_id res chain seq x y z
N MET A 1 -10.69 14.48 -1.20
CA MET A 1 -10.76 15.28 -2.43
C MET A 1 -11.54 16.61 -2.23
N ASN A 2 -11.73 17.08 -0.99
CA ASN A 2 -12.31 18.40 -0.68
C ASN A 2 -11.57 19.59 -1.33
N LEU A 3 -10.35 19.39 -1.83
CA LEU A 3 -9.62 20.42 -2.57
C LEU A 3 -10.25 20.69 -3.94
N LEU A 4 -10.72 19.66 -4.66
CA LEU A 4 -11.39 19.85 -5.95
C LEU A 4 -12.77 20.50 -5.81
N GLU A 5 -13.46 20.23 -4.70
CA GLU A 5 -14.72 20.92 -4.34
C GLU A 5 -14.47 22.43 -4.14
N LYS A 6 -13.31 22.81 -3.60
CA LYS A 6 -12.93 24.20 -3.32
C LYS A 6 -12.26 24.89 -4.52
N GLN A 7 -11.55 24.14 -5.35
CA GLN A 7 -10.81 24.64 -6.50
C GLN A 7 -10.93 23.63 -7.66
N PRO A 8 -11.89 23.83 -8.57
CA PRO A 8 -12.05 22.98 -9.75
C PRO A 8 -10.75 22.97 -10.57
N ALA A 9 -10.33 21.78 -10.99
CA ALA A 9 -9.15 21.59 -11.83
C ALA A 9 -9.44 20.53 -12.89
N ASP A 10 -8.81 20.65 -14.06
CA ASP A 10 -8.84 19.61 -15.07
C ASP A 10 -7.93 18.44 -14.64
N LEU A 11 -8.52 17.27 -14.44
CA LEU A 11 -7.82 16.03 -14.08
C LEU A 11 -7.67 15.07 -15.27
N SER A 12 -7.98 15.50 -16.49
CA SER A 12 -7.92 14.65 -17.69
C SER A 12 -6.55 14.00 -17.92
N ALA A 13 -5.47 14.64 -17.46
CA ALA A 13 -4.11 14.10 -17.54
C ALA A 13 -3.71 13.16 -16.39
N LEU A 14 -4.49 13.09 -15.31
CA LEU A 14 -4.17 12.29 -14.13
C LEU A 14 -4.54 10.82 -14.37
N ARG A 15 -3.52 9.97 -14.54
CA ARG A 15 -3.70 8.55 -14.89
C ARG A 15 -3.98 7.66 -13.68
N PHE A 16 -3.30 7.92 -12.57
CA PHE A 16 -3.48 7.20 -11.33
C PHE A 16 -3.07 8.05 -10.13
N PHE A 17 -3.54 7.66 -8.96
CA PHE A 17 -3.15 8.21 -7.66
C PHE A 17 -2.58 7.08 -6.81
N LEU A 18 -1.37 7.27 -6.28
CA LEU A 18 -0.72 6.31 -5.39
C LEU A 18 -0.96 6.75 -3.94
N CYS A 19 -1.45 5.85 -3.10
CA CYS A 19 -1.72 6.12 -1.69
C CYS A 19 -1.03 5.06 -0.83
N GLY A 20 -0.34 5.51 0.21
CA GLY A 20 0.30 4.65 1.19
C GLY A 20 0.36 5.31 2.56
N GLY A 21 0.91 4.60 3.53
CA GLY A 21 1.06 5.06 4.92
C GLY A 21 -0.22 5.08 5.75
N THR A 22 -1.40 4.93 5.13
CA THR A 22 -2.67 4.77 5.85
C THR A 22 -3.71 4.05 5.01
N THR A 23 -4.77 3.56 5.64
CA THR A 23 -5.92 3.01 4.95
C THR A 23 -6.60 4.07 4.10
N ILE A 24 -6.82 3.76 2.83
CA ILE A 24 -7.44 4.68 1.88
C ILE A 24 -8.92 4.91 2.25
N PRO A 25 -9.35 6.16 2.51
CA PRO A 25 -10.75 6.42 2.83
C PRO A 25 -11.69 6.10 1.66
N LYS A 26 -12.80 5.40 1.93
CA LYS A 26 -13.80 5.02 0.92
C LYS A 26 -14.35 6.19 0.10
N LYS A 27 -14.41 7.41 0.68
CA LYS A 27 -14.81 8.62 -0.05
C LYS A 27 -13.85 8.90 -1.21
N VAL A 28 -12.54 8.89 -0.95
CA VAL A 28 -11.50 9.15 -1.95
C VAL A 28 -11.52 8.09 -3.05
N ALA A 29 -11.65 6.81 -2.69
CA ALA A 29 -11.76 5.73 -3.66
C ALA A 29 -12.94 5.91 -4.62
N ARG A 30 -14.12 6.29 -4.10
CA ARG A 30 -15.31 6.54 -4.91
C ARG A 30 -15.15 7.74 -5.84
N GLU A 31 -14.56 8.83 -5.35
CA GLU A 31 -14.33 10.03 -6.16
C GLU A 31 -13.33 9.76 -7.30
N CYS A 32 -12.21 9.09 -7.02
CA CYS A 32 -11.27 8.65 -8.06
C CYS A 32 -11.97 7.81 -9.14
N GLN A 33 -12.83 6.87 -8.72
CA GLN A 33 -13.61 6.04 -9.64
C GLN A 33 -14.55 6.86 -10.53
N GLN A 34 -15.24 7.88 -9.99
CA GLN A 34 -16.14 8.76 -10.75
C GLN A 34 -15.39 9.55 -11.84
N HIS A 35 -14.12 9.86 -11.61
CA HIS A 35 -13.26 10.57 -12.55
C HIS A 35 -12.41 9.64 -13.44
N GLY A 36 -12.60 8.32 -13.36
CA GLY A 36 -11.82 7.35 -14.13
C GLY A 36 -10.34 7.25 -13.72
N ILE A 37 -9.97 7.78 -12.56
CA ILE A 37 -8.60 7.76 -12.03
C ILE A 37 -8.39 6.43 -11.32
N LYS A 38 -7.34 5.69 -11.72
CA LYS A 38 -6.93 4.47 -11.02
C LYS A 38 -6.31 4.83 -9.66
N LEU A 39 -6.76 4.20 -8.59
CA LEU A 39 -6.19 4.37 -7.26
C LEU A 39 -5.32 3.14 -6.96
N LEU A 40 -4.10 3.35 -6.49
CA LEU A 40 -3.12 2.29 -6.22
C LEU A 40 -2.71 2.36 -4.75
N SER A 41 -2.81 1.23 -4.03
CA SER A 41 -2.28 1.11 -2.67
C SER A 41 -0.82 0.71 -2.70
N VAL A 42 -0.03 1.29 -1.81
CA VAL A 42 1.32 0.86 -1.46
C VAL A 42 1.46 0.80 0.05
N TYR A 43 1.89 -0.34 0.56
CA TYR A 43 2.17 -0.57 1.96
C TYR A 43 3.66 -0.75 2.20
N GLY A 44 4.14 -0.22 3.32
CA GLY A 44 5.51 -0.31 3.77
C GLY A 44 5.76 0.61 4.96
N SER A 45 6.97 0.52 5.51
CA SER A 45 7.43 1.41 6.58
C SER A 45 8.57 2.30 6.09
N THR A 46 8.91 3.35 6.84
CA THR A 46 10.09 4.20 6.53
C THR A 46 11.37 3.37 6.47
N GLU A 47 11.46 2.33 7.30
CA GLU A 47 12.60 1.43 7.42
C GLU A 47 12.69 0.40 6.30
N SER A 48 11.63 0.20 5.50
CA SER A 48 11.61 -0.89 4.50
C SER A 48 10.53 -0.79 3.41
N SER A 49 10.29 0.39 2.82
CA SER A 49 9.25 0.56 1.78
C SER A 49 9.74 0.31 0.34
N PRO A 50 8.89 -0.24 -0.56
CA PRO A 50 7.56 -0.81 -0.30
C PRO A 50 7.63 -2.29 0.08
N HIS A 51 6.72 -2.73 0.95
CA HIS A 51 6.46 -4.14 1.21
C HIS A 51 5.52 -4.71 0.16
N ALA A 52 4.33 -4.10 0.04
CA ALA A 52 3.27 -4.58 -0.83
C ALA A 52 2.72 -3.48 -1.76
N VAL A 53 2.29 -3.88 -2.96
CA VAL A 53 1.78 -2.99 -4.00
C VAL A 53 0.59 -3.60 -4.73
N VAL A 54 -0.36 -2.75 -5.11
CA VAL A 54 -1.40 -3.07 -6.10
C VAL A 54 -0.91 -2.70 -7.50
N ASN A 55 -1.14 -3.56 -8.48
CA ASN A 55 -0.75 -3.30 -9.87
C ASN A 55 -1.76 -2.41 -10.58
N LEU A 56 -1.29 -1.70 -11.62
CA LEU A 56 -2.12 -0.77 -12.39
C LEU A 56 -3.35 -1.45 -13.02
N ASP A 57 -3.24 -2.72 -13.40
CA ASP A 57 -4.30 -3.45 -14.10
C ASP A 57 -5.07 -4.41 -13.20
N ASP A 58 -4.89 -4.33 -11.87
CA ASP A 58 -5.68 -5.10 -10.93
C ASP A 58 -7.16 -4.69 -10.94
N PRO A 59 -8.07 -5.63 -10.68
CA PRO A 59 -9.48 -5.31 -10.53
C PRO A 59 -9.71 -4.44 -9.31
N LEU A 60 -10.75 -3.59 -9.38
CA LEU A 60 -11.12 -2.67 -8.31
C LEU A 60 -11.30 -3.37 -6.95
N SER A 61 -11.80 -4.60 -6.92
CA SER A 61 -11.98 -5.38 -5.69
C SER A 61 -10.67 -5.64 -4.95
N ARG A 62 -9.57 -5.88 -5.68
CA ARG A 62 -8.25 -6.09 -5.06
C ARG A 62 -7.75 -4.81 -4.41
N PHE A 63 -7.86 -3.72 -5.15
CA PHE A 63 -7.53 -2.39 -4.64
C PHE A 63 -8.33 -2.02 -3.38
N MET A 64 -9.63 -2.31 -3.34
CA MET A 64 -10.50 -1.89 -2.23
C MET A 64 -10.34 -2.72 -0.95
N HIS A 65 -9.76 -3.91 -1.03
CA HIS A 65 -9.79 -4.90 0.05
C HIS A 65 -8.42 -5.44 0.46
N THR A 66 -7.35 -5.08 -0.24
CA THR A 66 -6.00 -5.59 0.01
C THR A 66 -4.95 -4.51 -0.23
N ASP A 67 -3.77 -4.68 0.38
CA ASP A 67 -2.57 -3.91 0.04
C ASP A 67 -1.78 -4.51 -1.16
N GLY A 68 -2.37 -5.49 -1.84
CA GLY A 68 -1.85 -6.07 -3.07
C GLY A 68 -0.92 -7.25 -2.85
N TYR A 69 0.22 -7.24 -3.53
CA TYR A 69 1.20 -8.32 -3.57
C TYR A 69 2.53 -7.85 -3.02
N ALA A 70 3.38 -8.77 -2.56
CA ALA A 70 4.76 -8.45 -2.25
C ALA A 70 5.43 -7.75 -3.44
N ALA A 71 6.12 -6.63 -3.17
CA ALA A 71 6.86 -5.90 -4.16
C ALA A 71 8.00 -6.76 -4.74
N ALA A 72 8.50 -6.39 -5.91
CA ALA A 72 9.56 -7.16 -6.59
C ALA A 72 10.79 -7.32 -5.68
N GLY A 73 11.19 -8.57 -5.44
CA GLY A 73 12.33 -8.89 -4.56
C GLY A 73 12.01 -8.85 -3.06
N VAL A 74 10.76 -8.64 -2.68
CA VAL A 74 10.29 -8.70 -1.29
C VAL A 74 9.60 -10.04 -1.03
N GLU A 75 9.88 -10.62 0.13
CA GLU A 75 9.13 -11.73 0.69
C GLU A 75 8.29 -11.23 1.88
N ILE A 76 7.01 -11.61 1.91
CA ILE A 76 6.07 -11.28 2.98
C ILE A 76 5.52 -12.56 3.58
N LYS A 77 5.38 -12.60 4.91
CA LYS A 77 4.61 -13.61 5.63
C LYS A 77 3.81 -12.98 6.76
N VAL A 78 2.76 -13.67 7.19
CA VAL A 78 2.02 -13.37 8.41
C VAL A 78 2.48 -14.33 9.50
N VAL A 79 2.77 -13.83 10.70
CA VAL A 79 3.27 -14.64 11.82
C VAL A 79 2.48 -14.45 13.11
N ASP A 80 2.54 -15.45 13.99
CA ASP A 80 2.06 -15.36 15.37
C ASP A 80 3.07 -14.68 16.32
N ASP A 81 2.71 -14.55 17.59
CA ASP A 81 3.56 -13.98 18.67
C ASP A 81 4.87 -14.76 18.87
N ALA A 82 4.93 -16.03 18.47
CA ALA A 82 6.11 -16.87 18.51
C ALA A 82 6.93 -16.81 17.20
N ARG A 83 6.61 -15.87 16.29
CA ARG A 83 7.23 -15.64 14.97
C ARG A 83 7.09 -16.83 14.00
N LYS A 84 6.13 -17.72 14.23
CA LYS A 84 5.82 -18.84 13.33
C LYS A 84 4.85 -18.38 12.25
N THR A 85 5.07 -18.83 11.01
CA THR A 85 4.22 -18.51 9.87
C THR A 85 2.81 -19.06 10.06
N LEU A 86 1.81 -18.21 9.86
CA LEU A 86 0.40 -18.58 9.86
C LEU A 86 -0.08 -18.96 8.44
N PRO A 87 -1.05 -19.88 8.31
CA PRO A 87 -1.64 -20.21 7.02
C PRO A 87 -2.56 -19.09 6.50
N PRO A 88 -2.91 -19.09 5.20
CA PRO A 88 -3.82 -18.10 4.63
C PRO A 88 -5.16 -18.00 5.37
N GLY A 89 -5.66 -16.78 5.58
CA GLY A 89 -6.94 -16.51 6.23
C GLY A 89 -6.86 -16.29 7.75
N TYR A 90 -5.67 -16.43 8.36
CA TYR A 90 -5.43 -16.10 9.75
C TYR A 90 -4.78 -14.72 9.88
N GLU A 91 -5.19 -13.98 10.90
CA GLU A 91 -4.64 -12.66 11.23
C GLU A 91 -3.40 -12.80 12.14
N GLY A 92 -2.41 -11.96 11.92
CA GLY A 92 -1.15 -11.92 12.67
C GLY A 92 -0.28 -10.75 12.24
N GLU A 93 0.97 -10.73 12.72
CA GLU A 93 1.93 -9.69 12.39
C GLU A 93 2.48 -9.88 10.97
N GLU A 94 2.54 -8.80 10.19
CA GLU A 94 3.27 -8.78 8.92
C GLU A 94 4.78 -8.85 9.20
N ALA A 95 5.48 -9.72 8.48
CA ALA A 95 6.93 -9.77 8.50
C ALA A 95 7.45 -9.86 7.07
N SER A 96 8.25 -8.86 6.70
CA SER A 96 8.85 -8.73 5.37
C SER A 96 10.37 -8.77 5.42
N ARG A 97 10.97 -9.19 4.30
CA ARG A 97 12.40 -9.02 4.03
C ARG A 97 12.61 -8.72 2.55
N GLY A 98 13.65 -7.94 2.25
CA GLY A 98 14.01 -7.61 0.88
C GLY A 98 15.18 -6.65 0.80
N PRO A 99 15.61 -6.27 -0.41
CA PRO A 99 16.73 -5.35 -0.61
C PRO A 99 16.45 -3.91 -0.15
N MET A 100 15.18 -3.57 0.09
CA MET A 100 14.74 -2.23 0.46
C MET A 100 14.90 -1.94 1.96
N CYS A 101 15.27 -2.94 2.77
CA CYS A 101 15.44 -2.77 4.21
C CYS A 101 16.61 -1.82 4.51
N LEU A 102 16.33 -0.82 5.35
CA LEU A 102 17.33 0.08 5.89
C LEU A 102 18.35 -0.70 6.72
N TRP A 103 19.61 -0.30 6.66
CA TRP A 103 20.70 -0.94 7.39
C TRP A 103 20.66 -0.75 8.91
N GLY A 104 19.85 0.18 9.40
CA GLY A 104 19.67 0.46 10.82
C GLY A 104 19.18 1.89 11.05
N ILE A 105 18.79 2.18 12.28
CA ILE A 105 18.46 3.55 12.71
C ILE A 105 19.74 4.23 13.18
N LEU A 106 19.98 5.47 12.71
CA LEU A 106 21.11 6.27 13.16
C LEU A 106 21.06 6.42 14.69
N MET A 107 22.17 6.12 15.36
CA MET A 107 22.35 5.97 16.83
C MET A 107 22.11 4.58 17.45
N ASN A 108 21.77 3.55 16.65
CA ASN A 108 21.72 2.15 17.11
C ASN A 108 22.77 1.25 16.43
N LEU A 109 23.85 1.83 15.90
CA LEU A 109 25.03 1.10 15.46
C LEU A 109 26.04 1.18 16.61
N ASN A 110 26.15 0.10 17.39
CA ASN A 110 27.22 -0.06 18.37
C ASN A 110 28.58 -0.17 17.66
#